data_AF-Q95JB1-F1
#
_entry.id   AF-Q95JB1-F1
#
_cell.length_a   1.000
_cell.length_b   1.000
_cell.length_c   1.000
_cell.angle_alpha   90.00
_cell.angle_beta   90.00
_cell.angle_gamma   90.00
#
_symmetry.space_group_name_H-M   'P 1'
#
loop_
_entity.id
_entity.type
_entity.pdbx_description
1 polymer ?
#
loop_
_entity_poly.entity_id
_entity_poly.type
_entity_poly.pdbx_seq_one_letter_code
_entity_poly.pdbx_strand_id
1 'polypeptide(L)'
;IPLCKSLPWNMTKMPNHLHHSTQANAILAIEQFEGLLGTHCSPDLLFFLCAMYAPICTIDFQHEPIKPCKSVCERARQGCEPILIKYRHSWPESLACEELPVYDRGVCISPEAIVTADGADFPMDSSNGI
;
A
#
# COMPACT_ATOMS: atom_id res chain seq x y z
N ILE A 1 10.43 7.92 -6.02
CA ILE A 1 9.12 8.07 -6.72
C ILE A 1 8.39 9.29 -6.15
N PRO A 2 8.01 10.30 -6.96
CA PRO A 2 7.41 11.55 -6.47
C PRO A 2 6.16 11.38 -5.60
N LEU A 3 5.20 10.56 -6.03
CA LEU A 3 3.95 10.31 -5.29
C LEU A 3 4.18 9.73 -3.88
N CYS A 4 5.26 8.97 -3.69
CA CYS A 4 5.54 8.27 -2.43
C CYS A 4 6.38 9.09 -1.45
N LYS A 5 6.75 10.33 -1.78
CA LYS A 5 7.64 11.14 -0.92
C LYS A 5 7.03 11.53 0.43
N SER A 6 5.70 11.54 0.54
CA SER A 6 4.98 11.84 1.77
C SER A 6 4.90 10.65 2.73
N LEU A 7 5.33 9.47 2.30
CA LEU A 7 5.31 8.27 3.12
C LEU A 7 6.48 8.22 4.09
N PRO A 8 6.35 7.44 5.18
CA PRO A 8 7.29 7.48 6.29
C PRO A 8 8.66 6.84 6.02
N TRP A 9 8.85 6.21 4.86
CA TRP A 9 10.16 5.69 4.44
C TRP A 9 10.74 6.48 3.27
N ASN A 10 12.05 6.70 3.31
CA ASN A 10 12.81 7.44 2.30
C ASN A 10 13.71 6.56 1.42
N MET A 11 13.84 5.26 1.75
CA MET A 11 14.65 4.29 1.02
C MET A 11 13.78 3.16 0.48
N THR A 12 14.01 2.80 -0.78
CA THR A 12 13.34 1.68 -1.47
C THR A 12 14.36 0.73 -2.07
N LYS A 13 13.97 -0.52 -2.27
CA LYS A 13 14.76 -1.52 -2.99
C LYS A 13 14.11 -1.90 -4.32
N MET A 14 14.94 -2.24 -5.31
CA MET A 14 14.52 -2.87 -6.56
C MET A 14 15.09 -4.30 -6.68
N PRO A 15 14.41 -5.22 -7.40
CA PRO A 15 13.09 -5.04 -8.02
C PRO A 15 11.97 -4.84 -7.00
N ASN A 16 10.92 -4.10 -7.39
CA ASN A 16 9.72 -3.95 -6.56
C ASN A 16 8.77 -5.17 -6.72
N HIS A 17 7.63 -5.16 -6.04
CA HIS A 17 6.65 -6.26 -6.05
C HIS A 17 5.98 -6.50 -7.41
N LEU A 18 6.19 -5.56 -8.35
CA LEU A 18 5.70 -5.61 -9.72
C LEU A 18 6.83 -5.90 -10.72
N HIS A 19 7.98 -6.36 -10.22
CA HIS A 19 9.15 -6.75 -10.99
C HIS A 19 9.80 -5.63 -11.81
N HIS A 20 9.53 -4.37 -11.48
CA HIS A 20 10.26 -3.25 -12.09
C HIS A 20 11.70 -3.23 -11.57
N SER A 21 12.68 -3.43 -12.44
CA SER A 21 14.09 -3.42 -12.07
C SER A 21 14.66 -2.03 -11.75
N THR A 22 13.95 -0.96 -12.15
CA THR A 22 14.41 0.44 -11.98
C THR A 22 13.28 1.33 -11.44
N GLN A 23 13.64 2.34 -10.65
CA GLN A 23 12.67 3.35 -10.20
C GLN A 23 12.07 4.13 -11.36
N ALA A 24 12.80 4.34 -12.46
CA ALA A 24 12.26 5.00 -13.64
C ALA A 24 11.04 4.25 -14.21
N ASN A 25 11.11 2.92 -14.32
CA ASN A 25 9.99 2.11 -14.79
C ASN A 25 8.82 2.15 -13.79
N ALA A 26 9.12 2.07 -12.49
CA ALA A 26 8.09 2.15 -11.45
C ALA A 26 7.39 3.52 -11.41
N ILE A 27 8.11 4.62 -11.68
CA ILE A 27 7.55 5.98 -11.78
C ILE A 27 6.52 6.04 -12.91
N LEU A 28 6.90 5.63 -14.13
CA LEU A 28 5.98 5.64 -15.28
C LEU A 28 4.74 4.77 -15.04
N ALA A 29 4.90 3.67 -14.30
CA ALA A 29 3.80 2.76 -14.02
C ALA A 29 2.84 3.27 -12.93
N ILE A 30 3.35 3.88 -11.85
CA ILE A 30 2.50 4.41 -10.78
C ILE A 30 1.80 5.73 -11.15
N GLU A 31 2.37 6.54 -12.06
CA GLU A 31 1.76 7.79 -12.55
C GLU A 31 0.37 7.57 -13.19
N GLN A 32 0.09 6.37 -13.71
CA GLN A 32 -1.22 6.00 -14.23
C GLN A 32 -2.34 6.05 -13.18
N PHE A 33 -1.99 6.00 -11.89
CA PHE A 33 -2.94 6.06 -10.78
C PHE A 33 -3.17 7.47 -10.25
N GLU A 34 -2.52 8.52 -10.77
CA GLU A 34 -2.70 9.90 -10.29
C GLU A 34 -4.16 10.35 -10.36
N GLY A 35 -4.86 10.03 -11.46
CA GLY A 35 -6.28 10.33 -11.60
C GLY A 35 -7.14 9.63 -10.56
N LEU A 36 -6.83 8.35 -10.24
CA LEU A 36 -7.56 7.58 -9.24
C LEU A 36 -7.28 8.11 -7.82
N LEU A 37 -6.01 8.41 -7.51
CA LEU A 37 -5.59 9.03 -6.25
C LEU A 37 -6.31 10.37 -6.02
N GLY A 38 -6.47 11.18 -7.07
CA GLY A 38 -7.20 12.45 -7.03
C GLY A 38 -8.69 12.33 -6.74
N THR A 39 -9.28 11.14 -6.81
CA THR A 39 -10.69 10.91 -6.41
C THR A 39 -10.85 10.71 -4.91
N HIS A 40 -9.74 10.48 -4.18
CA HIS A 40 -9.75 10.18 -2.75
C HIS A 40 -10.68 9.00 -2.38
N CYS A 41 -10.81 8.03 -3.29
CA CYS A 41 -11.68 6.86 -3.12
C CYS A 41 -11.32 5.96 -1.93
N SER A 42 -10.07 5.99 -1.47
CA SER A 42 -9.62 5.31 -0.25
C SER A 42 -8.42 6.02 0.37
N PRO A 43 -8.37 6.18 1.71
CA PRO A 43 -7.19 6.73 2.39
C PRO A 43 -5.97 5.80 2.30
N ASP A 44 -6.18 4.51 2.09
CA ASP A 44 -5.11 3.50 2.04
C ASP A 44 -4.47 3.38 0.65
N LEU A 45 -5.07 3.95 -0.40
CA LEU A 45 -4.63 3.73 -1.78
C LEU A 45 -3.17 4.17 -2.01
N LEU A 46 -2.79 5.36 -1.56
CA LEU A 46 -1.43 5.87 -1.75
C LEU A 46 -0.41 4.98 -1.05
N PHE A 47 -0.68 4.61 0.20
CA PHE A 47 0.17 3.72 0.97
C PHE A 47 0.32 2.37 0.27
N PHE A 48 -0.80 1.76 -0.15
CA PHE A 48 -0.82 0.47 -0.83
C PHE A 48 0.00 0.50 -2.13
N LEU A 49 -0.25 1.47 -3.00
CA LEU A 49 0.49 1.62 -4.26
C LEU A 49 1.98 1.79 -3.96
N CYS A 50 2.36 2.69 -3.07
CA CYS A 50 3.78 2.87 -2.78
C CYS A 50 4.43 1.66 -2.10
N ALA A 51 3.71 0.91 -1.27
CA ALA A 51 4.21 -0.36 -0.73
C ALA A 51 4.47 -1.40 -1.82
N MET A 52 3.72 -1.36 -2.93
CA MET A 52 3.94 -2.23 -4.11
C MET A 52 5.03 -1.71 -5.05
N TYR A 53 5.04 -0.41 -5.35
CA TYR A 53 5.89 0.23 -6.36
C TYR A 53 7.24 0.73 -5.82
N ALA A 54 7.31 1.10 -4.55
CA ALA A 54 8.49 1.60 -3.85
C ALA A 54 8.56 1.01 -2.42
N PRO A 55 8.69 -0.32 -2.28
CA PRO A 55 8.64 -0.97 -0.98
C PRO A 55 9.76 -0.49 -0.05
N ILE A 56 9.45 -0.38 1.24
CA ILE A 56 10.43 0.03 2.26
C ILE A 56 11.67 -0.88 2.23
N CYS A 57 12.84 -0.25 2.24
CA CYS A 57 14.12 -0.95 2.35
C CYS A 57 14.48 -1.19 3.82
N THR A 58 14.53 -2.45 4.25
CA THR A 58 14.88 -2.84 5.63
C THR A 58 15.95 -3.94 5.62
N ILE A 59 16.71 -4.06 6.71
CA ILE A 59 17.83 -5.01 6.82
C ILE A 59 17.34 -6.46 6.83
N ASP A 60 16.19 -6.72 7.41
CA ASP A 60 15.63 -8.08 7.51
C ASP A 60 15.05 -8.58 6.18
N PHE A 61 14.73 -7.67 5.24
CA PHE A 61 14.05 -7.95 3.97
C PHE A 61 14.92 -7.58 2.77
N GLN A 62 16.19 -8.02 2.79
CA GLN A 62 17.15 -7.73 1.73
C GLN A 62 16.92 -8.54 0.44
N HIS A 63 16.35 -9.75 0.49
CA HIS A 63 16.16 -10.55 -0.73
C HIS A 63 14.81 -10.30 -1.38
N GLU A 64 13.75 -10.26 -0.58
CA GLU A 64 12.40 -9.92 -0.99
C GLU A 64 11.90 -8.81 -0.07
N PRO A 65 11.50 -7.63 -0.61
CA PRO A 65 10.99 -6.56 0.23
C PRO A 65 9.73 -6.99 1.00
N ILE A 66 9.43 -6.33 2.11
CA ILE A 66 8.19 -6.59 2.84
C ILE A 66 6.97 -6.14 2.01
N LYS A 67 5.92 -6.97 1.98
CA LYS A 67 4.67 -6.70 1.25
C LYS A 67 3.67 -5.92 2.12
N PRO A 68 2.76 -5.13 1.52
CA PRO A 68 1.62 -4.60 2.24
C PRO A 68 0.72 -5.74 2.74
N CYS A 69 0.07 -5.55 3.88
CA CYS A 69 -0.89 -6.51 4.38
C CYS A 69 -2.10 -6.61 3.45
N LYS A 70 -2.66 -7.82 3.32
CA LYS A 70 -3.86 -8.10 2.54
C LYS A 70 -5.02 -7.14 2.86
N SER A 71 -5.25 -6.88 4.14
CA SER A 71 -6.30 -5.96 4.61
C SER A 71 -6.16 -4.55 4.05
N VAL A 72 -4.94 -4.04 3.87
CA VAL A 72 -4.68 -2.70 3.31
C VAL A 72 -5.05 -2.67 1.82
N CYS A 73 -4.69 -3.72 1.08
CA CYS A 73 -5.11 -3.87 -0.32
C CYS A 73 -6.63 -3.95 -0.43
N GLU A 74 -7.29 -4.73 0.41
CA GLU A 74 -8.74 -4.89 0.38
C GLU A 74 -9.46 -3.55 0.65
N ARG A 75 -9.00 -2.74 1.62
CA ARG A 75 -9.55 -1.40 1.85
C ARG A 75 -9.31 -0.44 0.69
N ALA A 76 -8.13 -0.49 0.06
CA ALA A 76 -7.83 0.30 -1.14
C ALA A 76 -8.74 -0.11 -2.31
N ARG A 77 -8.85 -1.41 -2.58
CA ARG A 77 -9.68 -1.98 -3.64
C ARG A 77 -11.15 -1.69 -3.42
N GLN A 78 -11.67 -1.92 -2.21
CA GLN A 78 -13.09 -1.71 -1.89
C GLN A 78 -13.54 -0.27 -2.13
N GLY A 79 -12.69 0.72 -1.80
CA GLY A 79 -12.98 2.13 -2.06
C GLY A 79 -12.86 2.52 -3.53
N CYS A 80 -11.86 1.98 -4.24
CA CYS A 80 -11.42 2.50 -5.53
C CYS A 80 -11.84 1.68 -6.76
N GLU A 81 -12.08 0.37 -6.62
CA GLU A 81 -12.56 -0.49 -7.70
C GLU A 81 -13.92 -0.04 -8.28
N PRO A 82 -14.91 0.43 -7.49
CA PRO A 82 -16.15 0.97 -8.04
C PRO A 82 -15.93 2.19 -8.97
N ILE A 83 -14.92 3.02 -8.67
CA ILE A 83 -14.55 4.17 -9.50
C ILE A 83 -13.92 3.69 -10.82
N LEU A 84 -13.02 2.71 -10.77
CA LEU A 84 -12.45 2.11 -11.99
C LEU A 84 -13.55 1.53 -12.88
N ILE A 85 -14.48 0.75 -12.30
CA ILE A 85 -15.59 0.13 -13.03
C ILE A 85 -16.48 1.19 -13.70
N LYS A 86 -16.77 2.31 -13.01
CA LYS A 86 -17.53 3.44 -13.57
C LYS A 86 -16.91 3.98 -14.86
N TYR A 87 -15.58 3.97 -14.94
CA TYR A 87 -14.82 4.41 -16.13
C TYR A 87 -14.39 3.25 -17.04
N ARG A 88 -15.00 2.06 -16.91
CA ARG A 88 -14.74 0.86 -17.71
C ARG A 88 -13.31 0.31 -17.57
N HIS A 89 -12.72 0.49 -16.40
CA HIS A 89 -11.48 -0.15 -15.99
C HIS A 89 -11.77 -1.21 -14.90
N SER A 90 -10.83 -2.14 -14.72
CA SER A 90 -10.88 -3.13 -13.64
C SER A 90 -9.73 -2.90 -12.68
N TRP A 91 -9.86 -3.43 -11.46
CA TRP A 91 -8.71 -3.53 -10.56
C TRP A 91 -7.63 -4.41 -11.22
N PRO A 92 -6.36 -3.96 -11.30
CA PRO A 92 -5.31 -4.72 -11.98
C PRO A 92 -5.00 -6.04 -11.29
N GLU A 93 -4.79 -7.11 -12.06
CA GLU A 93 -4.41 -8.43 -11.54
C GLU A 93 -3.07 -8.39 -10.78
N SER A 94 -2.13 -7.57 -11.24
CA SER A 94 -0.85 -7.36 -10.55
C SER A 94 -0.97 -6.68 -9.18
N LEU A 95 -2.16 -6.18 -8.84
CA LEU A 95 -2.51 -5.62 -7.54
C LEU A 95 -3.57 -6.47 -6.81
N ALA A 96 -3.79 -7.72 -7.22
CA ALA A 96 -4.70 -8.65 -6.56
C ALA A 96 -4.34 -8.83 -5.08
N CYS A 97 -5.34 -8.76 -4.21
CA CYS A 97 -5.13 -8.82 -2.77
C CYS A 97 -4.93 -10.25 -2.26
N GLU A 98 -5.32 -11.24 -3.05
CA GLU A 98 -5.33 -12.66 -2.72
C GLU A 98 -3.92 -13.22 -2.50
N GLU A 99 -2.91 -12.64 -3.16
CA GLU A 99 -1.50 -13.05 -3.08
C GLU A 99 -0.73 -12.36 -1.94
N LEU A 100 -1.39 -11.45 -1.21
CA LEU A 100 -0.76 -10.70 -0.13
C LEU A 100 -0.86 -11.43 1.21
N PRO A 101 0.16 -11.29 2.07
CA PRO A 101 0.17 -11.91 3.40
C PRO A 101 -0.93 -11.35 4.30
N VAL A 102 -1.50 -12.23 5.13
CA VAL A 102 -2.36 -11.86 6.26
C VAL A 102 -1.47 -11.70 7.50
N TYR A 103 -1.71 -10.66 8.31
CA TYR A 103 -0.87 -10.29 9.46
C TYR A 103 -0.70 -11.42 10.51
N ASP A 104 -1.69 -12.30 10.65
CA ASP A 104 -1.65 -13.46 11.56
C ASP A 104 -0.82 -14.64 11.02
N ARG A 105 -0.49 -14.63 9.72
CA ARG A 105 0.15 -15.74 8.99
C ARG A 105 1.46 -15.35 8.29
N GLY A 106 1.95 -14.13 8.49
CA GLY A 106 3.20 -13.64 7.92
C GLY A 106 3.52 -12.21 8.33
N VAL A 107 4.69 -11.72 7.93
CA VAL A 107 5.12 -10.34 8.21
C VAL A 107 4.73 -9.42 7.05
N CYS A 108 3.98 -8.37 7.33
CA CYS A 108 3.50 -7.39 6.35
C CYS A 108 3.36 -5.99 6.96
N ILE A 109 3.27 -4.96 6.12
CA ILE A 109 3.14 -3.57 6.57
C ILE A 109 1.73 -3.01 6.41
N SER A 110 1.31 -2.19 7.38
CA SER A 110 0.08 -1.42 7.36
C SER A 110 0.36 0.04 7.75
N PRO A 111 -0.50 1.00 7.36
CA PRO A 111 -0.27 2.42 7.66
C PRO A 111 -0.28 2.73 9.16
N GLU A 112 -1.02 1.95 9.96
CA GLU A 112 -1.13 2.12 11.42
C GLU A 112 0.15 1.74 12.18
N ALA A 113 1.05 0.96 11.55
CA ALA A 113 2.36 0.67 12.12
C ALA A 113 3.32 1.87 12.10
N ILE A 114 2.95 2.95 11.39
CA ILE A 114 3.67 4.21 11.40
C ILE A 114 2.90 5.21 12.26
N VAL A 115 3.09 5.11 13.57
CA VAL A 115 2.64 6.14 14.51
C VAL A 115 3.44 7.42 14.21
N THR A 116 2.79 8.42 13.63
CA THR A 116 3.31 9.79 13.64
C THR A 116 3.46 10.20 15.10
N ALA A 117 4.65 10.70 15.48
CA ALA A 117 4.96 11.13 16.84
C ALA A 117 4.08 12.28 17.36
N ASP A 118 3.16 12.80 16.55
CA ASP A 118 2.14 13.75 16.98
C ASP A 118 0.85 12.99 17.29
N GLY A 119 0.66 12.77 18.59
CA GLY A 119 -0.41 11.96 19.16
C GLY A 119 -1.82 12.41 18.76
N ALA A 120 -2.61 11.44 18.31
CA ALA A 120 -4.04 11.45 18.48
C ALA A 120 -4.43 10.17 19.22
N ASP A 121 -4.91 10.37 20.43
CA ASP A 121 -5.55 9.43 21.33
C ASP A 121 -6.61 8.61 20.57
N PHE A 122 -6.44 7.29 20.49
CA PHE A 122 -7.52 6.39 20.09
C PHE A 122 -8.05 5.70 21.34
N PRO A 123 -9.34 5.86 21.67
CA PRO A 123 -9.93 5.15 22.79
C PRO A 123 -9.90 3.65 22.50
N MET A 124 -9.27 2.90 23.42
CA MET A 124 -9.45 1.46 23.55
C MET A 124 -10.94 1.18 23.74
N ASP A 125 -11.56 0.55 22.75
CA ASP A 125 -12.95 0.13 22.83
C ASP A 125 -13.08 -0.92 23.95
N SER A 126 -13.64 -0.48 25.08
CA SER A 126 -13.95 -1.35 26.20
C SER A 126 -15.22 -2.11 25.87
N SER A 127 -15.08 -3.32 25.31
CA SER A 127 -16.17 -4.27 25.20
C SER A 127 -15.63 -5.70 25.11
N ASN A 128 -15.51 -6.35 26.27
CA ASN A 128 -15.99 -7.71 26.43
C ASN A 128 -16.21 -8.02 27.92
N GLY A 129 -17.48 -7.95 28.33
CA GLY A 129 -17.95 -8.67 29.50
C GLY A 129 -18.20 -10.14 29.14
N ILE A 130 -17.80 -11.02 30.05
CA ILE A 130 -18.61 -12.05 30.75
C ILE A 130 -17.87 -12.31 32.06
#